data_AF-A0A848K830-F1
#
_entry.id   AF-A0A848K830-F1
#
_cell.length_a   1.000
_cell.length_b   1.000
_cell.length_c   1.000
_cell.angle_alpha   90.00
_cell.angle_beta   90.00
_cell.angle_gamma   90.00
#
_symmetry.space_group_name_H-M   'P 1'
#
loop_
_entity.id
_entity.type
_entity.pdbx_description
1 polymer ?
#
loop_
_entity_poly.entity_id
_entity_poly.type
_entity_poly.pdbx_seq_one_letter_code
_entity_poly.pdbx_strand_id
1 'polypeptide(L)'
;MRAATAVLVLGCLLVPLSLARADDCQSVADAYDRLSKVPAYRQVAALGGAPLMEAVIVGDVMYVKHGAKWTKMPLGPGGRVEMQKQVIPSAASLKDCRRVGPETVQGKNAVAYDYTPPPMPGAVEFDPQRVWIAVDSGLPIRMTSKQQKTEVVISFDNVVAPIP
;
A
#
# COMPACT_ATOMS: atom_id res chain seq x y z
N MET A 1 -64.93 7.22 20.59
CA MET A 1 -64.04 6.68 19.54
C MET A 1 -62.99 7.74 19.24
N ARG A 2 -61.75 7.60 19.75
CA ARG A 2 -60.64 8.51 19.48
C ARG A 2 -59.49 7.65 18.92
N ALA A 3 -59.20 7.83 17.64
CA ALA A 3 -58.15 7.12 16.93
C ALA A 3 -56.79 7.68 17.34
N ALA A 4 -55.90 6.82 17.83
CA ALA A 4 -54.51 7.15 18.10
C ALA A 4 -53.71 6.94 16.81
N THR A 5 -53.19 8.03 16.25
CA THR A 5 -52.33 8.02 15.07
C THR A 5 -50.94 7.56 15.47
N ALA A 6 -50.56 6.34 15.11
CA ALA A 6 -49.21 5.83 15.29
C ALA A 6 -48.30 6.40 14.19
N VAL A 7 -47.34 7.25 14.55
CA VAL A 7 -46.29 7.72 13.65
C VAL A 7 -45.17 6.67 13.66
N LEU A 8 -45.10 5.88 12.59
CA LEU A 8 -43.97 4.98 12.30
C LEU A 8 -42.82 5.82 11.73
N VAL A 9 -41.83 6.14 12.57
CA VAL A 9 -40.56 6.73 12.11
C VAL A 9 -39.71 5.61 11.53
N LEU A 10 -39.73 5.48 10.20
CA LEU A 10 -38.86 4.59 9.45
C LEU A 10 -37.45 5.23 9.38
N GLY A 11 -36.60 4.91 10.36
CA GLY A 11 -35.21 5.35 10.40
C GLY A 11 -34.36 4.59 9.38
N CYS A 12 -34.19 5.14 8.17
CA CYS A 12 -33.16 4.68 7.24
C CYS A 12 -31.77 4.99 7.84
N LEU A 13 -31.08 3.95 8.31
CA LEU A 13 -29.64 3.98 8.60
C LEU A 13 -28.89 4.19 7.28
N LEU A 14 -28.65 5.45 6.92
CA LEU A 14 -27.73 5.84 5.85
C LEU A 14 -26.29 5.56 6.33
N VAL A 15 -25.81 4.33 6.12
CA VAL A 15 -24.37 4.05 6.20
C VAL A 15 -23.72 4.85 5.06
N PRO A 16 -22.82 5.80 5.33
CA PRO A 16 -22.17 6.56 4.27
C PRO A 16 -21.30 5.61 3.46
N LEU A 17 -21.78 5.28 2.24
CA LEU A 17 -20.95 4.67 1.20
C LEU A 17 -19.85 5.69 0.89
N SER A 18 -18.65 5.44 1.44
CA SER A 18 -17.47 6.23 1.12
C SER A 18 -17.12 5.96 -0.34
N LEU A 19 -17.57 6.86 -1.23
CA LEU A 19 -17.20 6.84 -2.63
C LEU A 19 -15.70 7.11 -2.78
N ALA A 20 -15.10 6.51 -3.79
CA ALA A 20 -13.73 6.83 -4.18
C ALA A 20 -13.60 8.33 -4.48
N ARG A 21 -12.56 8.99 -3.93
CA ARG A 21 -12.29 10.41 -4.15
C ARG A 21 -10.94 10.59 -4.82
N ALA A 22 -10.84 11.59 -5.71
CA ALA A 22 -9.57 11.92 -6.37
C ALA A 22 -8.43 12.15 -5.35
N ASP A 23 -8.76 12.77 -4.20
CA ASP A 23 -7.84 13.01 -3.09
C ASP A 23 -7.28 11.72 -2.46
N ASP A 24 -8.05 10.61 -2.50
CA ASP A 24 -7.62 9.32 -1.96
C ASP A 24 -6.56 8.68 -2.87
N CYS A 25 -6.71 8.79 -4.19
CA CYS A 25 -5.68 8.34 -5.13
C CYS A 25 -4.40 9.16 -4.97
N GLN A 26 -4.53 10.47 -4.76
CA GLN A 26 -3.37 11.33 -4.53
C GLN A 26 -2.62 10.91 -3.26
N SER A 27 -3.36 10.61 -2.18
CA SER A 27 -2.77 10.14 -0.92
C SER A 27 -1.95 8.85 -1.10
N VAL A 28 -2.48 7.91 -1.90
CA VAL A 28 -1.76 6.66 -2.22
C VAL A 28 -0.52 6.95 -3.08
N ALA A 29 -0.65 7.72 -4.16
CA ALA A 29 0.47 8.04 -5.05
C ALA A 29 1.60 8.77 -4.31
N ASP A 30 1.27 9.75 -3.47
CA ASP A 30 2.24 10.49 -2.65
C ASP A 30 3.01 9.58 -1.69
N ALA A 31 2.35 8.57 -1.12
CA ALA A 31 3.01 7.63 -0.21
C ALA A 31 4.08 6.80 -0.95
N TYR A 32 3.80 6.36 -2.18
CA TYR A 32 4.79 5.66 -3.01
C TYR A 32 5.92 6.58 -3.48
N ASP A 33 5.61 7.82 -3.86
CA ASP A 33 6.62 8.82 -4.20
C ASP A 33 7.56 9.07 -3.00
N ARG A 34 7.01 9.24 -1.79
CA ARG A 34 7.81 9.37 -0.55
C ARG A 34 8.64 8.12 -0.29
N LEU A 35 8.08 6.93 -0.42
CA LEU A 35 8.82 5.67 -0.26
C LEU A 35 10.01 5.58 -1.22
N SER A 36 9.87 6.06 -2.46
CA SER A 36 10.96 6.04 -3.43
C SER A 36 12.17 6.92 -3.02
N LYS A 37 11.95 7.89 -2.13
CA LYS A 37 12.93 8.90 -1.70
C LYS A 37 13.55 8.64 -0.33
N VAL A 38 13.01 7.71 0.47
CA VAL A 38 13.62 7.44 1.79
C VAL A 38 15.01 6.81 1.65
N PRO A 39 15.95 7.06 2.59
CA PRO A 39 17.32 6.55 2.47
C PRO A 39 17.39 5.02 2.39
N ALA A 40 16.57 4.33 3.18
CA ALA A 40 16.54 2.87 3.21
C ALA A 40 15.20 2.34 3.72
N TYR A 41 14.85 1.13 3.31
CA TYR A 41 13.73 0.36 3.87
C TYR A 41 13.91 -1.15 3.61
N ARG A 42 13.26 -1.98 4.41
CA ARG A 42 13.17 -3.43 4.20
C ARG A 42 11.71 -3.78 3.89
N GLN A 43 11.52 -4.68 2.94
CA GLN A 43 10.20 -5.25 2.61
C GLN A 43 10.25 -6.76 2.75
N VAL A 44 9.24 -7.30 3.42
CA VAL A 44 9.00 -8.74 3.49
C VAL A 44 7.66 -9.00 2.84
N ALA A 45 7.66 -9.76 1.76
CA ALA A 45 6.45 -10.21 1.07
C ALA A 45 6.15 -11.65 1.46
N ALA A 46 4.88 -11.95 1.70
CA ALA A 46 4.34 -13.28 1.94
C ALA A 46 3.19 -13.57 0.96
N LEU A 47 3.02 -14.84 0.61
CA LEU A 47 1.94 -15.37 -0.22
C LEU A 47 1.19 -16.45 0.56
N GLY A 48 -0.08 -16.19 0.91
CA GLY A 48 -0.88 -17.11 1.72
C GLY A 48 -0.25 -17.39 3.10
N GLY A 49 0.50 -16.44 3.64
CA GLY A 49 1.24 -16.58 4.90
C GLY A 49 2.62 -17.24 4.78
N ALA A 50 2.97 -17.79 3.61
CA ALA A 50 4.32 -18.32 3.35
C ALA A 50 5.26 -17.20 2.87
N PRO A 51 6.54 -17.17 3.30
CA PRO A 51 7.51 -16.20 2.78
C PRO A 51 7.64 -16.28 1.25
N LEU A 52 7.51 -15.15 0.56
CA LEU A 52 7.64 -15.05 -0.88
C LEU A 52 8.96 -14.40 -1.29
N MET A 53 9.24 -13.22 -0.72
CA MET A 53 10.40 -12.42 -1.07
C MET A 53 10.80 -11.56 0.11
N GLU A 54 12.09 -11.32 0.25
CA GLU A 54 12.62 -10.29 1.14
C GLU A 54 13.49 -9.34 0.31
N ALA A 55 13.29 -8.05 0.47
CA ALA A 55 14.10 -7.03 -0.17
C ALA A 55 14.61 -6.02 0.87
N VAL A 56 15.85 -5.59 0.71
CA VAL A 56 16.45 -4.47 1.43
C VAL A 56 16.87 -3.44 0.42
N ILE A 57 16.43 -2.20 0.61
CA ILE A 57 16.73 -1.09 -0.29
C ILE A 57 17.56 -0.08 0.52
N VAL A 58 18.73 0.30 0.00
CA VAL A 58 19.64 1.29 0.61
C VAL A 58 20.20 2.18 -0.49
N GLY A 59 19.93 3.49 -0.41
CA GLY A 59 20.21 4.41 -1.52
C GLY A 59 19.53 3.91 -2.80
N ASP A 60 20.25 3.90 -3.92
CA ASP A 60 19.80 3.36 -5.21
C ASP A 60 20.22 1.89 -5.44
N VAL A 61 20.39 1.11 -4.37
CA VAL A 61 20.71 -0.31 -4.46
C VAL A 61 19.57 -1.12 -3.85
N MET A 62 19.06 -2.06 -4.62
CA MET A 62 18.12 -3.07 -4.16
C MET A 62 18.85 -4.39 -3.92
N TYR A 63 18.62 -5.00 -2.77
CA TYR A 63 19.08 -6.33 -2.44
C TYR A 63 17.85 -7.22 -2.34
N VAL A 64 17.79 -8.29 -3.12
CA VAL A 64 16.67 -9.23 -3.07
C VAL A 64 17.16 -10.59 -2.62
N LYS A 65 16.45 -11.17 -1.66
CA LYS A 65 16.75 -12.49 -1.13
C LYS A 65 15.95 -13.55 -1.88
N HIS A 66 16.66 -14.54 -2.41
CA HIS A 66 16.08 -15.76 -2.93
C HIS A 66 16.64 -16.94 -2.14
N GLY A 67 15.81 -17.58 -1.32
CA GLY A 67 16.26 -18.59 -0.37
C GLY A 67 17.23 -18.02 0.67
N ALA A 68 18.45 -18.55 0.72
CA ALA A 68 19.49 -18.10 1.65
C ALA A 68 20.45 -17.04 1.08
N LYS A 69 20.33 -16.69 -0.21
CA LYS A 69 21.28 -15.82 -0.92
C LYS A 69 20.71 -14.44 -1.17
N TRP A 70 21.55 -13.43 -1.08
CA TRP A 70 21.21 -12.05 -1.42
C TRP A 70 21.80 -11.68 -2.78
N THR A 71 20.95 -11.17 -3.67
CA THR A 71 21.39 -10.63 -4.96
C THR A 71 21.38 -9.11 -4.87
N LYS A 72 22.52 -8.48 -5.16
CA LYS A 72 22.65 -7.03 -5.25
C LYS A 72 22.28 -6.56 -6.65
N MET A 73 21.38 -5.59 -6.74
CA MET A 73 20.92 -4.95 -7.97
C MET A 73 21.09 -3.44 -7.86
N PRO A 74 22.16 -2.86 -8.44
CA PRO A 74 22.31 -1.42 -8.55
C PRO A 74 21.27 -0.87 -9.54
N LEU A 75 20.51 0.13 -9.11
CA LEU A 75 19.50 0.79 -9.96
C LEU A 75 20.04 2.05 -10.67
N GLY A 76 21.20 2.53 -10.23
CA GLY A 76 21.78 3.79 -10.71
C GLY A 76 21.11 5.02 -10.09
N PRO A 77 21.73 6.22 -10.22
CA PRO A 77 21.22 7.44 -9.60
C PRO A 77 19.76 7.72 -9.96
N GLY A 78 18.89 7.82 -8.94
CA GLY A 78 17.46 8.07 -9.13
C GLY A 78 16.66 6.88 -9.67
N GLY A 79 17.28 5.72 -9.86
CA GLY A 79 16.64 4.53 -10.41
C GLY A 79 15.46 4.05 -9.58
N ARG A 80 15.45 4.30 -8.26
CA ARG A 80 14.28 4.01 -7.41
C ARG A 80 13.05 4.84 -7.74
N VAL A 81 13.26 6.12 -8.01
CA VAL A 81 12.17 7.03 -8.38
C VAL A 81 11.61 6.62 -9.73
N GLU A 82 12.48 6.27 -10.68
CA GLU A 82 12.05 5.81 -12.00
C GLU A 82 11.29 4.48 -11.92
N MET A 83 11.81 3.51 -11.17
CA MET A 83 11.13 2.24 -10.94
C MET A 83 9.78 2.42 -10.24
N GLN A 84 9.66 3.34 -9.27
CA GLN A 84 8.37 3.67 -8.68
C GLN A 84 7.39 4.21 -9.72
N LYS A 85 7.83 5.10 -10.61
CA LYS A 85 6.99 5.70 -11.65
C LYS A 85 6.52 4.69 -12.69
N GLN A 86 7.26 3.61 -12.89
CA GLN A 86 6.81 2.50 -13.73
C GLN A 86 5.64 1.74 -13.09
N VAL A 87 5.58 1.67 -11.76
CA VAL A 87 4.51 0.97 -11.03
C VAL A 87 3.31 1.87 -10.77
N ILE A 88 3.54 3.11 -10.31
CA ILE A 88 2.51 4.12 -10.06
C ILE A 88 2.96 5.44 -10.69
N PRO A 89 2.70 5.65 -12.00
CA PRO A 89 3.11 6.85 -12.72
C PRO A 89 2.52 8.14 -12.15
N SER A 90 1.28 8.08 -11.67
CA SER A 90 0.55 9.22 -11.10
C SER A 90 -0.68 8.75 -10.32
N ALA A 91 -1.30 9.64 -9.55
CA ALA A 91 -2.60 9.38 -8.92
C ALA A 91 -3.68 8.96 -9.93
N ALA A 92 -3.69 9.53 -11.15
CA ALA A 92 -4.64 9.20 -12.20
C ALA A 92 -4.47 7.80 -12.80
N SER A 93 -3.32 7.15 -12.55
CA SER A 93 -3.08 5.76 -12.96
C SER A 93 -3.74 4.74 -12.03
N LEU A 94 -4.13 5.16 -10.82
CA LEU A 94 -4.83 4.35 -9.84
C LEU A 94 -6.35 4.43 -10.07
N LYS A 95 -7.05 3.34 -9.80
CA LYS A 95 -8.51 3.27 -9.84
C LYS A 95 -9.08 2.93 -8.46
N ASP A 96 -10.38 3.20 -8.28
CA ASP A 96 -11.16 2.78 -7.12
C ASP A 96 -10.56 3.17 -5.76
N CYS A 97 -9.78 4.26 -5.71
CA CYS A 97 -9.09 4.67 -4.50
C CYS A 97 -10.10 5.13 -3.46
N ARG A 98 -10.11 4.49 -2.29
CA ARG A 98 -11.04 4.80 -1.21
C ARG A 98 -10.34 4.76 0.12
N ARG A 99 -10.43 5.85 0.87
CA ARG A 99 -10.06 5.85 2.28
C ARG A 99 -10.97 4.92 3.07
N VAL A 100 -10.37 3.92 3.71
CA VAL A 100 -11.06 2.95 4.56
C VAL A 100 -11.20 3.51 5.98
N GLY A 101 -10.13 4.09 6.51
CA GLY A 101 -10.14 4.69 7.84
C GLY A 101 -8.84 4.51 8.61
N PRO A 102 -8.77 5.03 9.85
CA PRO A 102 -7.62 4.86 10.72
C PRO A 102 -7.52 3.43 11.25
N GLU A 103 -6.31 2.90 11.32
CA GLU A 103 -5.99 1.59 11.89
C GLU A 103 -4.62 1.63 12.60
N THR A 104 -4.36 0.69 13.52
CA THR A 104 -3.03 0.49 14.10
C THR A 104 -2.36 -0.69 13.43
N VAL A 105 -1.17 -0.48 12.85
CA VAL A 105 -0.38 -1.52 12.17
C VAL A 105 1.05 -1.45 12.66
N GLN A 106 1.61 -2.58 13.11
CA GLN A 106 2.96 -2.67 13.68
C GLN A 106 3.18 -1.67 14.84
N GLY A 107 2.14 -1.42 15.65
CA GLY A 107 2.17 -0.44 16.73
C GLY A 107 2.17 1.03 16.28
N LYS A 108 2.06 1.31 14.98
CA LYS A 108 2.01 2.66 14.40
C LYS A 108 0.58 3.02 13.99
N ASN A 109 0.19 4.27 14.20
CA ASN A 109 -1.07 4.79 13.67
C ASN A 109 -0.95 4.95 12.15
N ALA A 110 -1.91 4.42 11.42
CA ALA A 110 -1.97 4.46 9.97
C ALA A 110 -3.38 4.79 9.48
N VAL A 111 -3.48 5.18 8.21
CA VAL A 111 -4.74 5.25 7.48
C VAL A 111 -4.70 4.21 6.37
N ALA A 112 -5.72 3.37 6.32
CA ALA A 112 -5.91 2.37 5.29
C ALA A 112 -6.62 2.98 4.07
N TYR A 113 -6.14 2.62 2.87
CA TYR A 113 -6.74 2.97 1.59
C TYR A 113 -6.86 1.72 0.73
N ASP A 114 -8.03 1.50 0.15
CA ASP A 114 -8.21 0.56 -0.96
C ASP A 114 -7.86 1.28 -2.27
N TYR A 115 -7.26 0.60 -3.24
CA TYR A 115 -7.01 1.12 -4.60
C TYR A 115 -6.71 -0.04 -5.55
N THR A 116 -6.89 0.18 -6.85
CA THR A 116 -6.49 -0.74 -7.92
C THR A 116 -5.31 -0.13 -8.67
N PRO A 117 -4.11 -0.76 -8.69
CA PRO A 117 -2.97 -0.23 -9.42
C PRO A 117 -3.15 -0.36 -10.94
N PRO A 118 -2.39 0.40 -11.75
CA PRO A 118 -2.44 0.25 -13.20
C PRO A 118 -1.96 -1.16 -13.61
N PRO A 119 -2.43 -1.66 -14.76
CA PRO A 119 -1.90 -2.91 -15.30
C PRO A 119 -0.39 -2.76 -15.60
N MET A 120 0.40 -3.78 -15.27
CA MET A 120 1.81 -3.82 -15.68
C MET A 120 1.98 -4.70 -16.93
N PRO A 121 2.84 -4.31 -17.89
CA PRO A 121 3.13 -5.11 -19.06
C PRO A 121 3.55 -6.54 -18.69
N GLY A 122 2.91 -7.55 -19.28
CA GLY A 122 3.22 -8.95 -19.03
C GLY A 122 2.69 -9.52 -17.70
N ALA A 123 1.96 -8.72 -16.91
CA ALA A 123 1.22 -9.19 -15.75
C ALA A 123 -0.28 -9.31 -16.07
N VAL A 124 -0.96 -10.24 -15.40
CA VAL A 124 -2.42 -10.19 -15.29
C VAL A 124 -2.85 -8.87 -14.63
N GLU A 125 -4.03 -8.36 -14.96
CA GLU A 125 -4.58 -7.18 -14.29
C GLU A 125 -4.49 -7.36 -12.77
N PHE A 126 -4.02 -6.32 -12.09
CA PHE A 126 -3.91 -6.34 -10.65
C PHE A 126 -5.29 -6.16 -10.02
N ASP A 127 -5.58 -7.04 -9.08
CA ASP A 127 -6.77 -6.91 -8.25
C ASP A 127 -6.65 -5.72 -7.28
N PRO A 128 -7.78 -5.23 -6.74
CA PRO A 128 -7.78 -4.22 -5.70
C PRO A 128 -6.86 -4.60 -4.53
N GLN A 129 -6.01 -3.65 -4.18
CA GLN A 129 -5.06 -3.72 -3.08
C GLN A 129 -5.52 -2.83 -1.93
N ARG A 130 -4.98 -3.11 -0.74
CA ARG A 130 -5.06 -2.20 0.40
C ARG A 130 -3.65 -1.78 0.80
N VAL A 131 -3.45 -0.50 1.05
CA VAL A 131 -2.22 0.05 1.64
C VAL A 131 -2.53 0.72 2.97
N TRP A 132 -1.65 0.56 3.94
CA TRP A 132 -1.66 1.29 5.20
C TRP A 132 -0.52 2.30 5.19
N ILE A 133 -0.88 3.58 5.29
CA ILE A 133 0.05 4.70 5.26
C ILE A 133 0.18 5.24 6.69
N ALA A 134 1.39 5.22 7.23
CA ALA A 134 1.66 5.73 8.58
C ALA A 134 1.37 7.23 8.66
N VAL A 135 0.68 7.65 9.73
CA VAL A 135 0.21 9.05 9.89
C VAL A 135 1.37 10.01 10.10
N ASP A 136 2.42 9.58 10.82
CA ASP A 136 3.56 10.40 11.22
C ASP A 136 4.51 10.75 10.06
N SER A 137 4.67 9.81 9.12
CA SER A 137 5.69 9.84 8.08
C SER A 137 5.09 9.91 6.68
N GLY A 138 3.81 9.58 6.52
CA GLY A 138 3.16 9.47 5.22
C GLY A 138 3.72 8.31 4.37
N LEU A 139 4.40 7.34 4.98
CA LEU A 139 5.01 6.20 4.31
C LEU A 139 4.10 4.96 4.36
N PRO A 140 4.07 4.15 3.29
CA PRO A 140 3.40 2.86 3.35
C PRO A 140 4.16 1.93 4.29
N ILE A 141 3.45 1.28 5.21
CA ILE A 141 4.01 0.34 6.18
C ILE A 141 3.49 -1.09 5.99
N ARG A 142 2.38 -1.25 5.28
CA ARG A 142 1.79 -2.55 4.92
C ARG A 142 1.01 -2.43 3.62
N MET A 143 0.99 -3.50 2.85
CA MET A 143 0.14 -3.67 1.67
C MET A 143 -0.44 -5.08 1.64
N THR A 144 -1.65 -5.25 1.12
CA THR A 144 -2.22 -6.58 0.87
C THR A 144 -2.98 -6.63 -0.45
N SER A 145 -3.02 -7.82 -1.06
CA SER A 145 -4.00 -8.19 -2.08
C SER A 145 -4.77 -9.40 -1.60
N LYS A 146 -6.10 -9.28 -1.44
CA LYS A 146 -6.93 -10.39 -0.95
C LYS A 146 -6.96 -11.57 -1.92
N GLN A 147 -7.08 -11.28 -3.21
CA GLN A 147 -7.22 -12.29 -4.25
C GLN A 147 -5.90 -13.00 -4.51
N GLN A 148 -4.81 -12.26 -4.63
CA GLN A 148 -3.47 -12.83 -4.74
C GLN A 148 -2.97 -13.40 -3.41
N LYS A 149 -3.67 -13.15 -2.30
CA LYS A 149 -3.27 -13.52 -0.93
C LYS A 149 -1.86 -13.03 -0.58
N THR A 150 -1.46 -11.90 -1.14
CA THR A 150 -0.16 -11.30 -0.87
C THR A 150 -0.25 -10.33 0.29
N GLU A 151 0.80 -10.30 1.08
CA GLU A 151 1.02 -9.32 2.13
C GLU A 151 2.45 -8.81 1.99
N VAL A 152 2.63 -7.50 2.06
CA VAL A 152 3.94 -6.86 2.12
C VAL A 152 3.99 -6.04 3.40
N VAL A 153 5.02 -6.26 4.21
CA VAL A 153 5.33 -5.46 5.40
C VAL A 153 6.59 -4.65 5.11
N ILE A 154 6.53 -3.35 5.37
CA ILE A 154 7.64 -2.42 5.14
C ILE A 154 8.13 -1.88 6.48
N SER A 155 9.44 -2.00 6.73
CA SER A 155 10.10 -1.46 7.92
C SER A 155 11.24 -0.52 7.56
N PHE A 156 11.47 0.47 8.42
CA PHE A 156 12.43 1.55 8.20
C PHE A 156 13.52 1.61 9.28
N ASP A 157 13.33 0.87 10.37
CA ASP A 157 14.22 0.87 11.53
C ASP A 157 15.41 -0.08 11.31
N ASN A 158 16.62 0.40 11.60
CA ASN A 158 17.88 -0.38 11.54
C ASN A 158 18.13 -1.12 10.22
N VAL A 159 17.78 -0.48 9.09
CA VAL A 159 17.96 -1.08 7.76
C VAL A 159 19.42 -0.94 7.32
N VAL A 160 20.09 -2.08 7.18
CA VAL A 160 21.49 -2.19 6.73
C VAL A 160 21.57 -3.07 5.50
N ALA A 161 22.49 -2.73 4.58
CA ALA A 161 22.73 -3.54 3.39
C ALA A 161 23.19 -4.96 3.80
N PRO A 162 22.56 -6.02 3.28
CA PRO A 162 23.01 -7.38 3.55
C PRO A 162 24.31 -7.69 2.80
N ILE A 163 25.02 -8.71 3.28
CA ILE A 163 26.19 -9.29 2.59
C ILE A 163 25.66 -10.24 1.51
N PRO A 164 25.98 -10.02 0.21
CA PRO A 164 25.61 -10.90 -0.89
C PRO A 164 26.17 -12.32 -0.78
#